data_AF-A0A7Y5N9S3-F1
#
_entry.id   AF-A0A7Y5N9S3-F1
#
_cell.length_a   1.000
_cell.length_b   1.000
_cell.length_c   1.000
_cell.angle_alpha   90.00
_cell.angle_beta   90.00
_cell.angle_gamma   90.00
#
_symmetry.space_group_name_H-M   'P 1'
#
loop_
_entity.id
_entity.type
_entity.pdbx_description
1 polymer ?
#
loop_
_entity_poly.entity_id
_entity_poly.type
_entity_poly.pdbx_seq_one_letter_code
_entity_poly.pdbx_strand_id
1 'polypeptide(L)'
;MRRLTAVAAIVVALAGCGTIRKTFGIKDAPPAHSEPRSTSIYGDWVLATPDSTAFAGANNVEMSLQPTNFAINASYPSRPAVMISGTVIYRDGLLTLTPTGGSADMGQLGAAFAAGRPIVITASAAGGSLVFAPPPSGGTTAVVPSSVWHKKAMAEAAGKVNP
;
A
#
# COMPACT_ATOMS: atom_id res chain seq x y z
N MET A 1 -60.92 58.35 -8.56
CA MET A 1 -61.96 57.63 -9.33
C MET A 1 -61.41 56.29 -9.78
N ARG A 2 -62.20 55.22 -9.59
CA ARG A 2 -62.24 53.91 -10.30
C ARG A 2 -60.92 53.10 -10.37
N ARG A 3 -60.76 52.03 -9.57
CA ARG A 3 -61.34 50.67 -9.66
C ARG A 3 -60.70 49.77 -10.75
N LEU A 4 -60.28 48.59 -10.28
CA LEU A 4 -60.32 47.23 -10.90
C LEU A 4 -58.99 46.52 -11.25
N THR A 5 -58.71 45.49 -10.43
CA THR A 5 -58.31 44.09 -10.75
C THR A 5 -57.04 43.87 -11.58
N ALA A 6 -55.98 43.33 -10.96
CA ALA A 6 -55.70 41.89 -10.75
C ALA A 6 -55.36 41.14 -12.04
N VAL A 7 -54.16 40.54 -12.08
CA VAL A 7 -53.94 39.09 -12.24
C VAL A 7 -52.43 38.82 -12.27
N ALA A 8 -52.06 37.75 -11.58
CA ALA A 8 -50.73 37.24 -11.37
C ALA A 8 -50.17 36.51 -12.59
N ALA A 9 -48.85 36.57 -12.76
CA ALA A 9 -48.08 35.45 -13.31
C ALA A 9 -46.63 35.55 -12.78
N ILE A 10 -46.34 34.73 -11.78
CA ILE A 10 -45.02 34.50 -11.20
C ILE A 10 -44.25 33.57 -12.14
N VAL A 11 -43.14 34.02 -12.70
CA VAL A 11 -42.05 33.15 -13.16
C VAL A 11 -40.74 33.77 -12.67
N VAL A 12 -40.39 33.50 -11.41
CA VAL A 12 -39.05 33.77 -10.89
C VAL A 12 -38.15 32.65 -11.39
N ALA A 13 -37.34 32.96 -12.41
CA ALA A 13 -36.23 32.13 -12.80
C ALA A 13 -35.27 32.01 -11.61
N LEU A 14 -35.10 30.78 -11.12
CA LEU A 14 -34.25 30.42 -10.00
C LEU A 14 -32.78 30.69 -10.32
N ALA A 15 -32.32 31.88 -9.97
CA ALA A 15 -30.92 32.10 -9.62
C ALA A 15 -30.69 31.55 -8.19
N GLY A 16 -29.78 30.58 -8.06
CA GLY A 16 -29.13 30.28 -6.78
C GLY A 16 -29.70 29.11 -5.97
N CYS A 17 -29.25 27.88 -6.26
CA CYS A 17 -29.28 26.76 -5.31
C CYS A 17 -27.91 26.60 -4.62
N GLY A 18 -27.41 27.66 -3.99
CA GLY A 18 -26.23 27.62 -3.12
C GLY A 18 -26.55 27.58 -1.63
N THR A 19 -27.80 27.85 -1.25
CA THR A 19 -28.17 28.23 0.14
C THR A 19 -29.10 27.26 0.85
N ILE A 20 -29.54 26.16 0.21
CA ILE A 20 -30.46 25.18 0.84
C ILE A 20 -29.71 24.10 1.64
N ARG A 21 -28.37 24.00 1.55
CA ARG A 21 -27.58 22.97 2.26
C ARG A 21 -27.42 23.19 3.77
N LYS A 22 -27.74 24.36 4.32
CA LYS A 22 -27.51 24.67 5.75
C LYS A 22 -28.72 24.47 6.67
N THR A 23 -29.93 24.30 6.15
CA THR A 23 -31.17 24.23 6.95
C THR A 23 -31.68 22.82 7.21
N PHE A 24 -31.15 21.81 6.52
CA PHE A 24 -31.40 20.41 6.83
C PHE A 24 -30.12 19.85 7.41
N GLY A 25 -30.14 19.48 8.70
CA GLY A 25 -29.01 18.93 9.46
C GLY A 25 -28.52 17.59 8.95
N ILE A 26 -28.14 17.52 7.68
CA ILE A 26 -27.40 16.44 7.07
C ILE A 26 -25.98 16.63 7.58
N LYS A 27 -25.69 15.98 8.71
CA LYS A 27 -24.31 15.69 9.09
C LYS A 27 -23.71 15.00 7.88
N ASP A 28 -22.67 15.62 7.30
CA ASP A 28 -21.83 14.97 6.29
C ASP A 28 -21.32 13.67 6.92
N ALA A 29 -22.01 12.57 6.66
CA ALA A 29 -21.50 11.25 6.96
C ALA A 29 -20.25 11.12 6.08
N PRO A 30 -19.04 10.96 6.65
CA PRO A 30 -17.88 10.66 5.83
C PRO A 30 -18.23 9.42 5.00
N PRO A 31 -17.92 9.39 3.69
CA PRO A 31 -18.34 8.30 2.83
C PRO A 31 -17.95 6.97 3.49
N ALA A 32 -18.95 6.14 3.80
CA ALA A 32 -18.79 4.91 4.56
C ALA A 32 -17.79 3.94 3.91
N HIS A 33 -17.52 4.15 2.62
CA HIS A 33 -16.41 3.55 1.90
C HIS A 33 -15.57 4.63 1.22
N SER A 34 -14.37 4.82 1.75
CA SER A 34 -13.27 5.34 0.96
C SER A 34 -12.81 4.21 0.06
N GLU A 35 -12.89 4.38 -1.26
CA GLU A 35 -12.29 3.44 -2.20
C GLU A 35 -10.81 3.22 -1.84
N PRO A 36 -10.27 1.99 -1.95
CA PRO A 36 -8.88 1.72 -1.63
C PRO A 36 -7.95 2.65 -2.42
N ARG A 37 -7.30 3.59 -1.74
CA ARG A 37 -6.52 4.69 -2.36
C ARG A 37 -5.27 4.26 -3.14
N SER A 38 -5.01 2.96 -3.32
CA SER A 38 -3.97 2.44 -4.22
C SER A 38 -4.02 0.91 -4.24
N THR A 39 -4.18 0.34 -5.43
CA THR A 39 -3.90 -1.08 -5.74
C THR A 39 -2.45 -1.30 -6.21
N SER A 40 -1.67 -0.22 -6.30
CA SER A 40 -0.26 -0.31 -6.69
C SER A 40 0.56 -1.05 -5.64
N ILE A 41 1.37 -2.00 -6.08
CA ILE A 41 2.37 -2.68 -5.26
C ILE A 41 3.58 -1.78 -4.97
N TYR A 42 3.76 -0.70 -5.73
CA TYR A 42 4.89 0.21 -5.58
C TYR A 42 4.69 1.17 -4.42
N GLY A 43 5.79 1.50 -3.74
CA GLY A 43 5.83 2.41 -2.60
C GLY A 43 6.77 1.93 -1.51
N ASP A 44 6.71 2.59 -0.37
CA ASP A 44 7.48 2.24 0.82
C ASP A 44 6.62 1.41 1.79
N TRP A 45 7.19 0.30 2.21
CA TRP A 45 6.53 -0.78 2.91
C TRP A 45 7.32 -1.20 4.14
N VAL A 46 6.63 -1.66 5.17
CA VAL A 46 7.22 -2.20 6.40
C VAL A 46 6.63 -3.57 6.66
N LEU A 47 7.48 -4.53 7.00
CA LEU A 47 7.09 -5.90 7.23
C LEU A 47 6.36 -6.03 8.56
N ALA A 48 5.16 -6.63 8.56
CA ALA A 48 4.34 -6.76 9.77
C ALA A 48 4.92 -7.78 10.77
N THR A 49 5.45 -8.90 10.26
CA THR A 49 5.89 -10.05 11.06
C THR A 49 7.20 -10.62 10.52
N PRO A 50 8.36 -10.00 10.83
CA PRO A 50 9.65 -10.42 10.28
C PRO A 50 10.05 -11.84 10.67
N ASP A 51 9.67 -12.30 11.87
CA ASP A 51 10.04 -13.61 12.43
C ASP A 51 9.51 -14.82 11.66
N SER A 52 8.45 -14.65 10.86
CA SER A 52 7.90 -15.71 10.01
C SER A 52 8.46 -15.69 8.58
N THR A 53 9.53 -14.94 8.35
CA THR A 53 10.10 -14.70 7.02
C THR A 53 11.61 -14.95 7.01
N ALA A 54 12.24 -14.66 5.86
CA ALA A 54 13.70 -14.66 5.75
C ALA A 54 14.37 -13.66 6.71
N PHE A 55 13.64 -12.66 7.23
CA PHE A 55 14.15 -11.61 8.11
C PHE A 55 13.99 -11.91 9.60
N ALA A 56 13.91 -13.17 10.00
CA ALA A 56 13.68 -13.52 11.39
C ALA A 56 14.72 -12.92 12.36
N GLY A 57 14.25 -12.37 13.48
CA GLY A 57 15.05 -11.65 14.46
C GLY A 57 15.31 -10.18 14.14
N ALA A 58 14.77 -9.64 13.04
CA ALA A 58 14.85 -8.21 12.74
C ALA A 58 13.85 -7.41 13.61
N ASN A 59 14.29 -6.26 14.10
CA ASN A 59 13.42 -5.30 14.80
C ASN A 59 12.53 -4.54 13.82
N ASN A 60 13.07 -4.20 12.66
CA ASN A 60 12.37 -3.47 11.61
C ASN A 60 12.87 -3.94 10.25
N VAL A 61 11.95 -4.10 9.31
CA VAL A 61 12.26 -4.44 7.92
C VAL A 61 11.47 -3.52 7.02
N GLU A 62 12.18 -2.65 6.33
CA GLU A 62 11.59 -1.68 5.40
C GLU A 62 11.94 -2.08 3.98
N MET A 63 11.00 -1.84 3.06
CA MET A 63 11.20 -2.07 1.65
C MET A 63 10.72 -0.86 0.86
N SER A 64 11.58 -0.30 0.01
CA SER A 64 11.18 0.61 -1.05
C SER A 64 11.04 -0.21 -2.33
N LEU A 65 9.84 -0.25 -2.90
CA LEU A 65 9.55 -0.98 -4.13
C LEU A 65 9.17 0.01 -5.24
N GLN A 66 10.03 0.14 -6.24
CA GLN A 66 9.85 1.05 -7.38
C GLN A 66 9.64 0.25 -8.68
N PRO A 67 9.19 0.88 -9.77
CA PRO A 67 8.93 0.18 -11.03
C PRO A 67 10.12 -0.63 -11.59
N THR A 68 11.35 -0.18 -11.35
CA THR A 68 12.56 -0.79 -11.92
C THR A 68 13.51 -1.36 -10.89
N ASN A 69 13.38 -0.97 -9.62
CA ASN A 69 14.32 -1.30 -8.57
C ASN A 69 13.61 -1.54 -7.23
N PHE A 70 14.31 -2.21 -6.34
CA PHE A 70 13.89 -2.34 -4.95
C PHE A 70 15.09 -2.17 -4.02
N ALA A 71 14.78 -1.79 -2.79
CA ALA A 71 15.71 -1.82 -1.67
C ALA A 71 14.99 -2.35 -0.44
N ILE A 72 15.63 -3.25 0.31
CA ILE A 72 15.16 -3.75 1.60
C ILE A 72 16.23 -3.41 2.64
N ASN A 73 15.81 -2.81 3.75
CA ASN A 73 16.65 -2.53 4.90
C ASN A 73 16.10 -3.29 6.11
N ALA A 74 16.87 -4.27 6.60
CA ALA A 74 16.53 -5.03 7.79
C ALA A 74 17.48 -4.64 8.93
N SER A 75 16.92 -4.08 10.00
CA SER A 75 17.66 -3.70 11.21
C SER A 75 17.52 -4.77 12.29
N TYR A 76 18.65 -5.17 12.87
CA TYR A 76 18.74 -6.20 13.90
C TYR A 76 19.28 -5.60 15.21
N PRO A 77 18.82 -6.06 16.38
CA PRO A 77 19.28 -5.52 17.67
C PRO A 77 20.75 -5.86 17.96
N SER A 78 21.23 -7.00 17.48
CA SER A 78 22.53 -7.58 17.86
C SER A 78 23.45 -7.85 16.66
N ARG A 79 23.08 -7.37 15.47
CA ARG A 79 23.82 -7.61 14.21
C ARG A 79 23.82 -6.34 13.34
N PRO A 80 24.80 -6.19 12.42
CA PRO A 80 24.76 -5.13 11.44
C PRO A 80 23.45 -5.14 10.64
N ALA A 81 22.96 -3.96 10.27
CA ALA A 81 21.83 -3.84 9.39
C ALA A 81 22.15 -4.47 8.03
N VAL A 82 21.18 -5.18 7.46
CA VAL A 82 21.29 -5.81 6.16
C VAL A 82 20.54 -4.97 5.16
N MET A 83 21.26 -4.45 4.17
CA MET A 83 20.67 -3.76 3.03
C MET A 83 20.75 -4.66 1.80
N ILE A 84 19.62 -4.90 1.14
CA ILE A 84 19.51 -5.66 -0.09
C ILE A 84 18.97 -4.71 -1.15
N SER A 85 19.55 -4.73 -2.35
CA SER A 85 19.02 -3.96 -3.47
C SER A 85 19.08 -4.75 -4.76
N GLY A 86 18.27 -4.35 -5.73
CA GLY A 86 18.24 -5.02 -7.02
C GLY A 86 17.21 -4.46 -7.96
N THR A 87 16.92 -5.24 -9.00
CA THR A 87 15.97 -4.88 -10.06
C THR A 87 14.61 -5.53 -9.85
N VAL A 88 13.59 -4.88 -10.40
CA VAL A 88 12.19 -5.28 -10.32
C VAL A 88 11.65 -5.51 -11.71
N ILE A 89 10.92 -6.61 -11.89
CA ILE A 89 10.02 -6.82 -13.02
C ILE A 89 8.67 -7.22 -12.46
N TYR A 90 7.62 -6.49 -12.81
CA TYR A 90 6.24 -6.83 -12.45
C TYR A 90 5.39 -7.00 -13.70
N ARG A 91 4.82 -8.18 -13.88
CA ARG A 91 3.96 -8.50 -15.02
C ARG A 91 2.93 -9.55 -14.62
N ASP A 92 1.68 -9.36 -15.03
CA ASP A 92 0.59 -10.33 -14.84
C ASP A 92 0.41 -10.81 -13.39
N GLY A 93 0.62 -9.93 -12.41
CA GLY A 93 0.51 -10.25 -10.97
C GLY A 93 1.75 -10.93 -10.37
N LEU A 94 2.74 -11.26 -11.19
CA LEU A 94 4.02 -11.81 -10.77
C LEU A 94 5.07 -10.72 -10.62
N LEU A 95 5.68 -10.67 -9.44
CA LEU A 95 6.80 -9.83 -9.09
C LEU A 95 8.07 -10.67 -9.10
N THR A 96 9.04 -10.25 -9.90
CA THR A 96 10.40 -10.80 -9.91
C THR A 96 11.35 -9.78 -9.31
N LEU A 97 12.00 -10.17 -8.22
CA LEU A 97 13.06 -9.39 -7.57
C LEU A 97 14.40 -10.06 -7.91
N THR A 98 15.30 -9.33 -8.53
CA THR A 98 16.65 -9.83 -8.82
C THR A 98 17.66 -9.03 -8.00
N PRO A 99 18.16 -9.57 -6.87
CA PRO A 99 19.16 -8.90 -6.05
C PRO A 99 20.43 -8.67 -6.87
N THR A 100 20.98 -7.46 -6.82
CA THR A 100 22.28 -7.13 -7.42
C THR A 100 23.40 -7.14 -6.39
N GLY A 101 23.05 -7.08 -5.10
CA GLY A 101 24.00 -7.18 -3.98
C GLY A 101 23.39 -6.70 -2.65
N GLY A 102 24.19 -6.80 -1.59
CA GLY A 102 23.86 -6.26 -0.27
C GLY A 102 25.08 -6.01 0.60
N SER A 103 24.94 -5.14 1.61
CA SER A 103 26.07 -4.50 2.29
C SER A 103 26.64 -5.23 3.51
N ALA A 104 26.04 -6.33 3.97
CA ALA A 104 26.53 -7.06 5.14
C ALA A 104 26.21 -8.55 5.05
N ASP A 105 27.11 -9.33 5.67
CA ASP A 105 27.10 -10.79 5.83
C ASP A 105 25.71 -11.41 5.68
N MET A 106 25.42 -11.87 4.45
CA MET A 106 24.10 -12.37 4.14
C MET A 106 23.80 -13.70 4.85
N GLY A 107 24.74 -14.32 5.58
CA GLY A 107 24.58 -15.53 6.38
C GLY A 107 23.22 -16.26 6.27
N GLN A 108 22.24 -15.83 7.08
CA GLN A 108 20.90 -16.46 7.19
C GLN A 108 19.94 -16.08 6.04
N LEU A 109 20.10 -14.91 5.43
CA LEU A 109 19.36 -14.43 4.26
C LEU A 109 19.94 -14.93 2.92
N GLY A 110 21.19 -15.39 2.93
CA GLY A 110 22.10 -15.44 1.78
C GLY A 110 21.78 -16.50 0.74
N ALA A 111 20.95 -17.48 1.10
CA ALA A 111 20.35 -18.35 0.10
C ALA A 111 19.17 -17.66 -0.61
N ALA A 112 18.30 -16.97 0.12
CA ALA A 112 17.08 -16.38 -0.42
C ALA A 112 17.36 -15.15 -1.30
N PHE A 113 18.32 -14.30 -0.92
CA PHE A 113 18.64 -13.03 -1.60
C PHE A 113 20.02 -13.01 -2.26
N ALA A 114 20.51 -14.17 -2.69
CA ALA A 114 21.78 -14.28 -3.42
C ALA A 114 21.79 -13.37 -4.66
N ALA A 115 22.90 -12.66 -4.88
CA ALA A 115 23.07 -11.78 -6.04
C ALA A 115 22.88 -12.57 -7.35
N GLY A 116 22.13 -11.99 -8.28
CA GLY A 116 21.80 -12.59 -9.58
C GLY A 116 20.76 -13.72 -9.52
N ARG A 117 20.31 -14.13 -8.33
CA ARG A 117 19.28 -15.17 -8.19
C ARG A 117 17.88 -14.53 -8.14
N PRO A 118 17.04 -14.70 -9.18
CA PRO A 118 15.71 -14.12 -9.19
C PRO A 118 14.80 -14.79 -8.16
N ILE A 119 14.00 -13.97 -7.50
CA ILE A 119 12.94 -14.37 -6.58
C ILE A 119 11.61 -14.03 -7.26
N VAL A 120 10.82 -15.06 -7.58
CA VAL A 120 9.52 -14.89 -8.23
C VAL A 120 8.41 -15.14 -7.21
N ILE A 121 7.54 -14.16 -7.05
CA ILE A 121 6.43 -14.18 -6.09
C ILE A 121 5.20 -13.53 -6.70
N THR A 122 4.02 -13.92 -6.22
CA THR A 122 2.78 -13.19 -6.51
C THR A 122 2.72 -12.00 -5.57
N ALA A 123 2.39 -10.81 -6.10
CA ALA A 123 2.27 -9.59 -5.30
C ALA A 123 0.88 -8.97 -5.49
N SER A 124 0.21 -8.65 -4.38
CA SER A 124 -1.11 -8.00 -4.40
C SER A 124 -1.17 -6.92 -3.34
N ALA A 125 -1.61 -5.71 -3.73
CA ALA A 125 -1.74 -4.59 -2.83
C ALA A 125 -3.18 -4.08 -2.76
N ALA A 126 -3.67 -3.87 -1.54
CA ALA A 126 -4.99 -3.31 -1.28
C ALA A 126 -5.02 -2.62 0.09
N GLY A 127 -5.70 -1.48 0.17
CA GLY A 127 -6.00 -0.84 1.46
C GLY A 127 -4.78 -0.46 2.32
N GLY A 128 -3.61 -0.26 1.70
CA GLY A 128 -2.37 0.03 2.42
C GLY A 128 -1.59 -1.20 2.91
N SER A 129 -2.01 -2.39 2.50
CA SER A 129 -1.26 -3.64 2.70
C SER A 129 -0.76 -4.18 1.36
N LEU A 130 0.42 -4.80 1.38
CA LEU A 130 1.02 -5.54 0.29
C LEU A 130 1.26 -6.97 0.75
N VAL A 131 0.74 -7.93 0.02
CA VAL A 131 0.86 -9.36 0.32
C VAL A 131 1.73 -10.01 -0.73
N PHE A 132 2.74 -10.73 -0.27
CA PHE A 132 3.51 -11.65 -1.09
C PHE A 132 3.06 -13.08 -0.83
N ALA A 133 2.92 -13.85 -1.89
CA ALA A 133 2.62 -15.27 -1.84
C ALA A 133 3.52 -16.02 -2.83
N PRO A 134 3.73 -17.33 -2.63
CA PRO A 134 4.36 -18.18 -3.63
C PRO A 134 3.67 -18.03 -5.00
N PRO A 135 4.37 -18.26 -6.12
CA PRO A 135 3.72 -18.37 -7.41
C PRO A 135 2.78 -19.59 -7.41
N PRO A 136 1.66 -19.55 -8.13
CA PRO A 136 0.78 -20.72 -8.27
C PRO A 136 1.55 -21.89 -8.89
N SER A 137 1.49 -23.06 -8.27
CA SER A 137 2.10 -24.30 -8.78
C SER A 137 1.02 -25.31 -9.14
N GLY A 138 1.07 -25.85 -10.36
CA GLY A 138 0.21 -26.98 -10.76
C GLY A 138 -1.30 -26.71 -10.72
N GLY A 139 -1.75 -25.50 -11.08
CA GLY A 139 -3.18 -25.15 -11.16
C GLY A 139 -3.85 -24.83 -9.82
N THR A 140 -3.12 -24.90 -8.71
CA THR A 140 -3.59 -24.41 -7.41
C THR A 140 -3.21 -22.95 -7.22
N THR A 141 -4.19 -22.11 -6.87
CA THR A 141 -3.94 -20.74 -6.40
C THR A 141 -3.07 -20.79 -5.15
N ALA A 142 -2.00 -20.01 -5.10
CA ALA A 142 -1.20 -19.87 -3.88
C ALA A 142 -2.03 -19.14 -2.81
N VAL A 143 -2.52 -19.86 -1.80
CA VAL A 143 -3.40 -19.31 -0.76
C VAL A 143 -2.65 -18.86 0.49
N VAL A 144 -1.40 -19.30 0.69
CA VAL A 144 -0.63 -18.99 1.89
C VAL A 144 0.31 -17.82 1.65
N PRO A 145 0.15 -16.67 2.35
CA PRO A 145 1.05 -15.54 2.21
C PRO A 145 2.43 -15.89 2.78
N SER A 146 3.49 -15.57 2.03
CA SER A 146 4.87 -15.68 2.51
C SER A 146 5.27 -14.48 3.35
N SER A 147 4.67 -13.31 3.10
CA SER A 147 4.85 -12.12 3.93
C SER A 147 3.73 -11.11 3.71
N VAL A 148 3.43 -10.33 4.76
CA VAL A 148 2.47 -9.23 4.72
C VAL A 148 3.18 -7.94 5.13
N TRP A 149 3.04 -6.94 4.29
CA TRP A 149 3.67 -5.63 4.42
C TRP A 149 2.61 -4.55 4.56
N HIS A 150 2.94 -3.47 5.25
CA HIS A 150 2.08 -2.30 5.43
C HIS A 150 2.76 -1.06 4.88
N LYS A 151 1.99 -0.14 4.29
CA LYS A 151 2.54 1.15 3.85
C LYS A 151 3.24 1.83 5.01
N LYS A 152 4.48 2.26 4.80
CA LYS A 152 5.32 2.89 5.83
C LYS A 152 4.60 4.05 6.52
N ALA A 153 4.06 4.98 5.74
CA ALA A 153 3.30 6.13 6.27
C ALA A 153 2.11 5.73 7.18
N MET A 154 1.45 4.59 6.92
CA MET A 154 0.35 4.11 7.77
C MET A 154 0.86 3.44 9.04
N ALA A 155 1.99 2.73 8.95
CA ALA A 155 2.64 2.11 10.10
C ALA A 155 3.23 3.17 11.05
N GLU A 156 3.82 4.23 10.51
CA GLU A 156 4.30 5.40 11.25
C GLU A 156 3.16 6.15 11.94
N ALA A 157 2.07 6.44 11.23
CA ALA A 157 0.89 7.07 11.80
C ALA A 157 0.24 6.23 12.93
N ALA A 158 0.44 4.91 12.91
CA ALA A 158 0.00 3.99 13.95
C ALA A 158 1.02 3.80 15.09
N GLY A 159 2.19 4.46 15.04
CA GLY A 159 3.25 4.35 16.05
C GLY A 159 3.96 2.99 16.07
N LYS A 160 3.88 2.21 14.98
CA LYS A 160 4.47 0.86 14.88
C LYS A 160 5.92 0.86 14.39
N VAL A 161 6.40 2.00 13.91
CA VAL A 161 7.74 2.19 13.36
C VAL A 161 8.28 3.49 13.93
N ASN A 162 9.49 3.47 14.49
CA ASN A 162 10.15 4.71 14.92
C ASN A 162 10.52 5.54 13.68
N PRO A 163 10.23 6.85 13.69
CA PRO A 163 10.56 7.75 12.58
C PRO A 163 12.07 7.89 12.34
#